data_AF-A0A484XM78-F1
#
_entry.id   AF-A0A484XM78-F1
#
_cell.length_a   1.000
_cell.length_b   1.000
_cell.length_c   1.000
_cell.angle_alpha   90.00
_cell.angle_beta   90.00
_cell.angle_gamma   90.00
#
_symmetry.space_group_name_H-M   'P 1'
#
loop_
_entity.id
_entity.type
_entity.pdbx_description
1 polymer ?
#
loop_
_entity_poly.entity_id
_entity_poly.type
_entity_poly.pdbx_seq_one_letter_code
_entity_poly.pdbx_strand_id
1 'polypeptide(L)'
;MLVDCLQPLNSGPQAFNDMRLALTQLMQSFHYGQRTLFRRLFSPVIDKLLFAATKADHVTVDQHANMVSLLQQLVQDAWQNAAFEGISMDCLGLASVQATQSGLIDINGEKIPALRGASPE
;
A
#
# COMPACT_ATOMS: atom_id res chain seq x y z
N MET A 1 -8.07 -1.08 0.03
CA MET A 1 -7.65 -0.01 0.95
C MET A 1 -6.48 0.73 0.31
N LEU A 2 -6.57 2.05 0.22
CA LEU A 2 -5.48 2.90 -0.27
C LEU A 2 -4.62 3.32 0.93
N VAL A 3 -3.30 3.23 0.79
CA VAL A 3 -2.33 3.55 1.85
C VAL A 3 -1.26 4.46 1.28
N ASP A 4 -0.98 5.59 1.92
CA ASP A 4 0.19 6.41 1.60
C ASP A 4 1.34 5.98 2.53
N CYS A 5 2.31 5.25 2.00
CA CYS A 5 3.46 4.79 2.76
C CYS A 5 4.60 5.83 2.82
N LEU A 6 4.62 6.78 1.89
CA LEU A 6 5.75 7.69 1.72
C LEU A 6 5.69 8.84 2.72
N GLN A 7 4.51 9.42 2.93
CA GLN A 7 4.35 10.55 3.85
C GLN A 7 4.69 10.16 5.30
N PRO A 8 4.17 9.05 5.86
CA PRO A 8 4.53 8.63 7.23
C PRO A 8 6.00 8.22 7.37
N LEU A 9 6.57 7.56 6.34
CA LEU A 9 8.00 7.20 6.32
C LEU A 9 8.89 8.44 6.44
N ASN A 10 8.56 9.52 5.71
CA ASN A 10 9.28 10.80 5.79
C ASN A 10 8.99 11.61 7.06
N SER A 11 7.85 11.37 7.72
CA SER A 11 7.44 12.10 8.93
C SER A 11 8.05 11.52 10.22
N GLY A 12 8.77 10.40 10.11
CA GLY A 12 9.53 9.80 11.21
C GLY A 12 8.81 8.66 11.95
N PRO A 13 9.49 8.05 12.94
CA PRO A 13 9.06 6.77 13.52
C PRO A 13 7.70 6.81 14.21
N GLN A 14 7.31 7.95 14.78
CA GLN A 14 6.03 8.08 15.47
C GLN A 14 4.86 8.04 14.48
N ALA A 15 4.91 8.86 13.42
CA ALA A 15 3.89 8.88 12.37
C ALA A 15 3.76 7.52 11.67
N PHE A 16 4.89 6.83 11.46
CA PHE A 16 4.90 5.50 10.89
C PHE A 16 4.23 4.45 11.79
N ASN A 17 4.50 4.47 13.10
CA ASN A 17 3.85 3.58 14.06
C ASN A 17 2.36 3.87 14.20
N ASP A 18 1.96 5.14 14.22
CA ASP A 18 0.55 5.54 14.27
C ASP A 18 -0.21 5.03 13.05
N MET A 19 0.38 5.12 11.85
CA MET A 19 -0.19 4.52 10.64
C MET A 19 -0.37 3.00 10.79
N ARG A 20 0.65 2.28 11.28
CA ARG A 20 0.57 0.82 11.49
C ARG A 20 -0.57 0.44 12.45
N LEU A 21 -0.72 1.18 13.55
CA LEU A 21 -1.80 0.98 14.52
C LEU A 21 -3.17 1.28 13.90
N ALA A 22 -3.29 2.37 13.14
CA ALA A 22 -4.53 2.73 12.46
C ALA A 22 -4.94 1.66 11.42
N LEU A 23 -4.00 1.12 10.64
CA LEU A 23 -4.27 0.01 9.72
C LEU A 23 -4.78 -1.22 10.46
N THR A 24 -4.19 -1.53 11.62
CA THR A 24 -4.63 -2.65 12.48
C THR A 24 -6.07 -2.47 12.96
N GLN A 25 -6.42 -1.28 13.45
CA GLN A 25 -7.77 -0.96 13.91
C GLN A 25 -8.80 -0.96 12.76
N LEU A 26 -8.43 -0.42 11.60
CA LEU A 26 -9.27 -0.44 10.41
C LEU A 26 -9.55 -1.88 9.98
N MET A 27 -8.54 -2.74 9.99
CA MET A 27 -8.70 -4.15 9.64
C MET A 27 -9.70 -4.84 10.56
N GLN A 28 -9.79 -4.50 11.85
CA GLN A 28 -10.79 -5.05 12.78
C GLN A 28 -12.22 -4.55 12.50
N SER A 29 -12.38 -3.44 11.79
CA SER A 29 -13.68 -2.80 11.53
C SER A 29 -14.45 -3.40 10.35
N PHE A 30 -13.81 -4.27 9.57
CA PHE A 30 -14.44 -4.92 8.42
C PHE A 30 -15.02 -6.28 8.80
N HIS A 31 -16.09 -6.68 8.11
CA HIS A 31 -16.73 -7.98 8.27
C HIS A 31 -16.24 -8.95 7.20
N TYR A 32 -15.65 -10.04 7.67
CA TYR A 32 -14.90 -10.99 6.89
C TYR A 32 -15.60 -12.34 6.85
N GLY A 33 -15.50 -13.06 5.73
CA GLY A 33 -15.99 -14.41 5.64
C GLY A 33 -16.11 -14.95 4.22
N GLN A 34 -16.32 -16.25 4.11
CA GLN A 34 -16.44 -16.92 2.82
C GLN A 34 -17.78 -16.62 2.13
N ARG A 35 -17.72 -16.39 0.81
CA ARG A 35 -18.91 -16.22 -0.03
C ARG A 35 -19.61 -17.57 -0.24
N THR A 36 -20.86 -17.66 0.20
CA THR A 36 -21.79 -18.72 -0.23
C THR A 36 -22.92 -18.10 -1.06
N LEU A 37 -23.43 -18.82 -2.06
CA LEU A 37 -24.43 -18.33 -3.03
C LEU A 37 -25.69 -17.76 -2.35
N PHE A 38 -26.09 -18.32 -1.22
CA PHE A 38 -27.24 -17.87 -0.42
C PHE A 38 -26.94 -16.64 0.44
N ARG A 39 -25.72 -16.50 1.00
CA ARG A 39 -25.34 -15.37 1.86
C ARG A 39 -25.18 -14.06 1.07
N ARG A 40 -24.89 -14.14 -0.23
CA ARG A 40 -24.76 -12.98 -1.14
C ARG A 40 -26.04 -12.14 -1.27
N LEU A 41 -27.22 -12.71 -1.04
CA LEU A 41 -28.50 -12.00 -1.15
C LEU A 41 -28.94 -11.30 0.15
N PHE A 42 -28.33 -11.65 1.30
CA PHE A 42 -28.81 -11.20 2.61
C PHE A 42 -27.72 -10.61 3.54
N SER A 43 -26.43 -10.88 3.29
CA SER A 43 -25.32 -10.34 4.10
C SER A 43 -24.01 -10.33 3.28
N PRO A 44 -23.66 -9.22 2.61
CA PRO A 44 -22.41 -9.12 1.86
C PRO A 44 -21.21 -9.20 2.83
N VAL A 45 -20.26 -10.10 2.51
CA VAL A 45 -19.00 -10.30 3.26
C VAL A 45 -17.81 -10.04 2.36
N ILE A 46 -16.72 -9.56 2.95
CA ILE A 46 -15.46 -9.32 2.26
C ILE A 46 -14.68 -10.64 2.22
N ASP A 47 -14.39 -11.14 1.02
CA ASP A 47 -13.60 -12.33 0.72
C ASP A 47 -12.25 -12.01 0.07
N LYS A 48 -12.07 -10.77 -0.41
CA LYS A 48 -10.82 -10.26 -0.97
C LYS A 48 -10.52 -8.87 -0.44
N LEU A 49 -9.29 -8.67 -0.01
CA LEU A 49 -8.79 -7.38 0.47
C LEU A 49 -7.53 -7.00 -0.29
N LEU A 50 -7.59 -5.89 -1.02
CA LEU A 50 -6.43 -5.34 -1.72
C LEU A 50 -5.91 -4.13 -0.95
N PHE A 51 -4.63 -4.14 -0.57
CA PHE A 51 -3.92 -2.96 -0.12
C PHE A 51 -3.14 -2.35 -1.28
N ALA A 52 -3.27 -1.05 -1.45
CA ALA A 52 -2.62 -0.32 -2.52
C ALA A 52 -1.77 0.81 -1.95
N ALA A 53 -0.46 0.70 -2.09
CA ALA A 53 0.47 1.79 -1.84
C ALA A 53 0.27 2.85 -2.93
N THR A 54 -0.32 3.98 -2.55
CA THR A 54 -0.66 5.08 -3.45
C THR A 54 0.54 5.95 -3.76
N LYS A 55 0.43 6.78 -4.80
CA LYS A 55 1.49 7.69 -5.27
C LYS A 55 2.77 6.94 -5.63
N ALA A 56 2.63 5.74 -6.20
CA ALA A 56 3.76 4.90 -6.57
C ALA A 56 4.70 5.57 -7.58
N ASP A 57 4.21 6.54 -8.35
CA ASP A 57 5.00 7.34 -9.28
C ASP A 57 5.96 8.31 -8.56
N HIS A 58 5.89 8.45 -7.24
CA HIS A 58 6.86 9.22 -6.44
C HIS A 58 8.11 8.42 -6.07
N VAL A 59 8.20 7.14 -6.45
CA VAL A 59 9.42 6.33 -6.34
C VAL A 59 9.85 5.83 -7.71
N THR A 60 11.15 5.62 -7.90
CA THR A 60 11.67 5.10 -9.18
C THR A 60 11.23 3.64 -9.36
N VAL A 61 11.16 3.18 -10.61
CA VAL A 61 10.65 1.84 -10.96
C VAL A 61 11.37 0.72 -10.18
N ASP A 62 12.67 0.86 -9.96
CA ASP A 62 13.49 -0.07 -9.18
C ASP A 62 13.11 -0.12 -7.68
N GLN A 63 12.51 0.95 -7.16
CA GLN A 63 12.05 1.05 -5.77
C GLN A 63 10.58 0.63 -5.58
N HIS A 64 9.81 0.40 -6.64
CA HIS A 64 8.41 -0.03 -6.53
C HIS A 64 8.27 -1.31 -5.70
N ALA A 65 9.15 -2.30 -5.93
CA ALA A 65 9.14 -3.54 -5.18
C ALA A 65 9.38 -3.32 -3.67
N ASN A 66 10.29 -2.41 -3.32
CA ASN A 66 10.58 -2.05 -1.94
C ASN A 66 9.37 -1.36 -1.28
N MET A 67 8.67 -0.49 -2.00
CA MET A 67 7.46 0.16 -1.49
C MET A 67 6.32 -0.84 -1.24
N VAL A 68 6.13 -1.81 -2.14
CA VAL A 68 5.14 -2.88 -1.94
C VAL A 68 5.53 -3.78 -0.76
N SER A 69 6.81 -4.14 -0.65
CA SER A 69 7.34 -4.93 0.48
C SER A 69 7.14 -4.20 1.82
N LEU A 70 7.38 -2.89 1.87
CA LEU A 70 7.11 -2.06 3.04
C LEU A 70 5.64 -2.11 3.45
N LEU A 71 4.73 -1.97 2.50
CA LEU A 71 3.29 -2.09 2.76
C LEU A 71 2.92 -3.48 3.28
N GLN A 72 3.46 -4.54 2.69
CA GLN A 72 3.25 -5.91 3.16
C GLN A 72 3.68 -6.07 4.62
N GLN A 73 4.86 -5.55 4.98
CA GLN A 73 5.35 -5.58 6.36
C GLN A 73 4.46 -4.80 7.33
N LEU A 74 3.96 -3.63 6.91
CA LEU A 74 3.06 -2.80 7.71
C LEU A 74 1.74 -3.50 8.04
N VAL A 75 1.16 -4.22 7.07
CA VAL A 75 -0.13 -4.90 7.27
C VAL A 75 0.03 -6.31 7.82
N GLN A 76 1.24 -6.85 7.89
CA GLN A 76 1.50 -8.22 8.34
C GLN A 76 1.04 -8.46 9.78
N ASP A 77 1.34 -7.52 10.69
CA ASP A 77 0.92 -7.61 12.10
C ASP A 77 -0.62 -7.61 12.20
N ALA A 78 -1.27 -6.73 11.45
CA ALA A 78 -2.72 -6.63 11.41
C ALA A 78 -3.37 -7.89 10.81
N TRP A 79 -2.73 -8.49 9.81
CA TRP A 79 -3.19 -9.72 9.18
C TRP A 79 -3.12 -10.92 10.13
N GLN A 80 -1.98 -11.10 10.83
CA GLN A 80 -1.80 -12.20 11.78
C GLN A 80 -2.81 -12.15 12.93
N ASN A 81 -3.12 -10.96 13.42
CA ASN A 81 -4.01 -10.79 14.57
C ASN A 81 -5.49 -10.97 14.26
N ALA A 82 -5.89 -10.91 12.98
CA ALA A 82 -7.29 -10.71 12.65
C ALA A 82 -8.03 -11.97 12.18
N ALA A 83 -7.40 -13.16 12.26
CA ALA A 83 -8.05 -14.47 12.06
C ALA A 83 -9.02 -14.52 10.86
N PHE A 84 -8.58 -13.99 9.71
CA PHE A 84 -9.38 -13.92 8.49
C PHE A 84 -9.38 -15.25 7.75
N GLU A 85 -10.10 -16.24 8.27
CA GLU A 85 -10.26 -17.54 7.60
C GLU A 85 -10.96 -17.37 6.25
N GLY A 86 -10.25 -17.75 5.17
CA GLY A 86 -10.80 -17.82 3.82
C GLY A 86 -10.83 -16.52 3.02
N ILE A 87 -10.00 -15.54 3.37
CA ILE A 87 -9.85 -14.28 2.61
C ILE A 87 -8.51 -14.21 1.91
N SER A 88 -8.52 -13.76 0.65
CA SER A 88 -7.28 -13.45 -0.07
C SER A 88 -6.88 -12.00 0.17
N MET A 89 -5.63 -11.79 0.59
CA MET A 89 -5.04 -10.46 0.75
C MET A 89 -3.91 -10.28 -0.25
N ASP A 90 -3.93 -9.16 -0.96
CA ASP A 90 -2.86 -8.76 -1.90
C ASP A 90 -2.40 -7.33 -1.61
N CYS A 91 -1.13 -7.04 -1.92
CA CYS A 91 -0.54 -5.71 -1.87
C CYS A 91 -0.02 -5.32 -3.25
N LEU A 92 -0.24 -4.08 -3.67
CA LEU A 92 0.36 -3.54 -4.89
C LEU A 92 0.70 -2.05 -4.75
N GLY A 93 1.58 -1.56 -5.61
CA GLY A 93 1.85 -0.13 -5.77
C GLY A 93 1.05 0.42 -6.94
N LEU A 94 0.34 1.54 -6.73
CA LEU A 94 -0.36 2.24 -7.81
C LEU A 94 -0.20 3.75 -7.72
N ALA A 95 -0.28 4.39 -8.88
CA ALA A 95 -0.52 5.81 -9.00
C ALA A 95 -1.84 5.98 -9.76
N SER A 96 -2.87 6.52 -9.10
CA SER A 96 -4.16 6.79 -9.76
C SER A 96 -4.04 7.90 -10.79
N VAL A 97 -3.08 8.81 -10.58
CA VAL A 97 -2.67 9.87 -11.50
C VAL A 97 -1.14 9.82 -11.56
N GLN A 98 -0.58 9.71 -12.76
CA GLN A 98 0.86 9.75 -12.97
C GLN A 98 1.31 11.21 -13.13
N ALA A 99 1.99 11.74 -12.11
CA ALA A 99 2.52 13.10 -12.07
C ALA A 99 4.03 13.17 -12.39
N THR A 100 4.70 12.02 -12.48
CA THR A 100 6.14 11.93 -12.78
C THR A 100 6.44 11.07 -14.01
N GLN A 101 7.63 11.30 -14.57
CA GLN A 101 8.23 10.48 -15.62
C GLN A 101 9.54 9.88 -15.10
N SER A 102 9.74 8.58 -15.33
CA SER A 102 11.00 7.92 -14.98
C SER A 102 12.09 8.24 -16.00
N GLY A 103 13.33 8.37 -15.52
CA GLY A 103 14.50 8.59 -16.34
C GLY A 103 15.78 8.12 -15.66
N LEU A 104 16.90 8.36 -16.34
CA LEU A 104 18.24 8.15 -15.79
C LEU A 104 18.97 9.49 -15.85
N ILE A 105 19.72 9.81 -14.79
CA ILE A 105 20.67 10.92 -14.78
C ILE A 105 22.10 10.37 -14.70
N ASP A 106 23.03 11.08 -15.32
CA ASP A 106 24.46 10.77 -15.23
C ASP A 106 25.08 11.62 -14.12
N ILE A 107 25.58 10.96 -13.07
CA ILE A 107 26.32 11.60 -11.99
C ILE A 107 27.68 10.89 -11.90
N ASN A 108 28.75 11.63 -12.17
CA ASN A 108 30.13 11.11 -12.14
C ASN A 108 30.37 9.88 -13.04
N GLY A 109 29.66 9.76 -14.16
CA GLY A 109 29.74 8.63 -15.08
C GLY A 109 28.86 7.43 -14.70
N GLU A 110 28.11 7.54 -13.60
CA GLU A 110 27.15 6.53 -13.16
C GLU A 110 25.72 6.92 -13.55
N LYS A 111 24.98 5.98 -14.15
CA LYS A 111 23.56 6.18 -14.49
C LYS A 111 22.69 5.85 -13.29
N ILE A 112 22.06 6.87 -12.71
CA ILE A 112 21.23 6.74 -11.52
C ILE A 112 19.74 6.91 -11.91
N PRO A 113 18.84 6.01 -11.46
CA PRO A 113 17.40 6.18 -11.61
C PRO A 113 16.92 7.49 -11.01
N ALA A 114 16.09 8.22 -11.75
CA ALA A 114 15.53 9.49 -11.32
C ALA A 114 14.08 9.64 -11.77
N LEU A 115 13.38 10.54 -11.09
CA LEU A 115 12.04 10.97 -11.45
C LEU A 115 12.06 12.43 -11.88
N ARG A 116 11.31 12.75 -12.92
CA ARG A 116 11.05 14.12 -13.37
C ARG A 116 9.57 14.41 -13.19
N GLY A 117 9.26 15.51 -12.52
CA GLY A 117 7.90 16.03 -12.37
C GLY A 117 7.92 17.53 -12.18
N ALA A 118 6.75 18.11 -11.92
CA ALA A 118 6.63 19.48 -11.44
C ALA A 118 6.18 19.43 -9.97
N SER A 119 6.85 20.20 -9.12
CA SER A 119 6.30 20.48 -7.78
C SER A 119 5.08 21.40 -7.95
N PRO A 120 4.01 21.24 -7.16
CA PRO A 120 2.99 22.27 -7.08
C PRO A 120 3.68 23.57 -6.63
N GLU A 121 3.40 24.69 -7.32
CA GLU A 121 3.73 26.03 -6.80
C GLU A 121 3.05 26.31 -5.46
#